data_AF-A0A6I9WJ74-F1
#
_entry.id   AF-A0A6I9WJ74-F1
#
_cell.length_a   1.000
_cell.length_b   1.000
_cell.length_c   1.000
_cell.angle_alpha   90.00
_cell.angle_beta   90.00
_cell.angle_gamma   90.00
#
_symmetry.space_group_name_H-M   'P 1'
#
loop_
_entity.id
_entity.type
_entity.pdbx_description
1 polymer ?
#
loop_
_entity_poly.entity_id
_entity_poly.type
_entity_poly.pdbx_seq_one_letter_code
_entity_poly.pdbx_strand_id
1 'polypeptide(L)'
;MEKHADSKKYMKWNLENTATMLSEQFPKSHIFVIRPSRMMITKHAVFSCFDNFVPGDKYGTPSFCPMYMALKHLRNLLLCCLEHIKTLKIVEDTNSYNIEATNLSLMGFSKGCAVLNQFLYEFHYYNDNSDKDTDINNFIKLIKDMWWLDGGHNGSKNTWITDQDILRSFAKLKINTHIHVTPYQMQDHHRPWIRIEENSFNETLRKMGVSVERTLHFGNKTRSLSSHFNVLTDINNVQ
;
A
#
# COMPACT_ATOMS: atom_id res chain seq x y z
N MET A 1 -15.61 -11.31 3.18
CA MET A 1 -15.38 -12.20 2.02
C MET A 1 -16.36 -13.38 1.95
N GLU A 2 -17.16 -13.65 2.99
CA GLU A 2 -18.05 -14.83 3.04
C GLU A 2 -19.31 -14.75 2.17
N LYS A 3 -19.77 -13.54 1.86
CA LYS A 3 -21.09 -13.31 1.23
C LYS A 3 -21.13 -13.56 -0.28
N HIS A 4 -19.98 -13.63 -0.96
CA HIS A 4 -19.91 -13.82 -2.42
C HIS A 4 -19.22 -15.14 -2.78
N ALA A 5 -19.82 -15.92 -3.69
CA ALA A 5 -19.35 -17.27 -4.04
C ALA A 5 -17.88 -17.28 -4.50
N ASP A 6 -17.48 -16.33 -5.35
CA ASP A 6 -16.10 -16.24 -5.85
C ASP A 6 -15.06 -15.85 -4.79
N SER A 7 -15.50 -15.26 -3.68
CA SER A 7 -14.62 -14.83 -2.59
C SER A 7 -14.42 -15.91 -1.53
N LYS A 8 -15.33 -16.90 -1.43
CA LYS A 8 -15.26 -17.97 -0.41
C LYS A 8 -13.96 -18.77 -0.48
N LYS A 9 -13.47 -19.07 -1.69
CA LYS A 9 -12.19 -19.78 -1.90
C LYS A 9 -10.95 -19.01 -1.46
N TYR A 10 -11.08 -17.70 -1.17
CA TYR A 10 -10.00 -16.83 -0.72
C TYR A 10 -10.16 -16.40 0.74
N MET A 11 -11.01 -17.05 1.53
CA MET A 11 -11.22 -16.73 2.95
C MET A 11 -9.94 -16.79 3.79
N LYS A 12 -8.95 -17.60 3.38
CA LYS A 12 -7.60 -17.60 3.94
C LYS A 12 -6.96 -16.20 3.99
N TRP A 13 -7.32 -15.32 3.05
CA TRP A 13 -6.76 -13.99 2.84
C TRP A 13 -7.70 -12.87 3.33
N ASN A 14 -8.59 -13.16 4.28
CA ASN A 14 -9.42 -12.12 4.90
C ASN A 14 -8.57 -11.16 5.75
N LEU A 15 -9.21 -10.11 6.26
CA LEU A 15 -8.54 -9.03 6.98
C LEU A 15 -7.80 -9.55 8.22
N GLU A 16 -8.47 -10.38 9.01
CA GLU A 16 -7.97 -10.92 10.27
C GLU A 16 -6.81 -11.89 10.05
N ASN A 17 -6.95 -12.84 9.12
CA ASN A 17 -5.89 -13.78 8.78
C ASN A 17 -4.67 -13.08 8.19
N THR A 18 -4.89 -12.03 7.37
CA THR A 18 -3.78 -11.21 6.85
C THR A 18 -3.05 -10.50 7.99
N ALA A 19 -3.77 -9.99 8.99
CA ALA A 19 -3.15 -9.39 10.18
C ALA A 19 -2.30 -10.42 10.94
N THR A 20 -2.79 -11.64 11.14
CA THR A 20 -2.04 -12.73 11.77
C THR A 20 -0.79 -13.09 10.98
N MET A 21 -0.90 -13.31 9.67
CA MET A 21 0.24 -13.66 8.79
C MET A 21 1.33 -12.59 8.79
N LEU A 22 0.96 -11.32 8.78
CA LEU A 22 1.92 -10.22 8.84
C LEU A 22 2.56 -10.10 10.23
N SER A 23 1.80 -10.36 11.30
CA SER A 23 2.33 -10.33 12.67
C SER A 23 3.37 -11.44 12.90
N GLU A 24 3.18 -12.62 12.30
CA GLU A 24 4.16 -13.71 12.33
C GLU A 24 5.43 -13.38 11.54
N GLN A 25 5.29 -12.73 10.37
CA GLN A 25 6.44 -12.33 9.55
C GLN A 25 7.22 -11.15 10.12
N PHE A 26 6.56 -10.25 10.87
CA PHE A 26 7.16 -9.06 11.46
C PHE A 26 6.95 -9.04 12.99
N PRO A 27 7.56 -9.96 13.76
CA PRO A 27 7.27 -10.15 15.19
C PRO A 27 7.71 -8.99 16.08
N LYS A 28 8.52 -8.05 15.54
CA LYS A 28 9.00 -6.85 16.23
C LYS A 28 8.20 -5.60 15.89
N SER A 29 7.10 -5.74 15.14
CA SER A 29 6.30 -4.63 14.64
C SER A 29 4.84 -4.75 15.11
N HIS A 30 4.21 -3.61 15.35
CA HIS A 30 2.76 -3.55 15.52
C HIS A 30 2.09 -3.47 14.14
N ILE A 31 1.15 -4.38 13.87
CA ILE A 31 0.48 -4.47 12.56
C ILE A 31 -0.89 -3.81 12.63
N PHE A 32 -1.08 -2.79 11.80
CA PHE A 32 -2.38 -2.17 11.54
C PHE A 32 -2.84 -2.55 10.14
N VAL A 33 -3.99 -3.25 10.03
CA VAL A 33 -4.57 -3.60 8.74
C VAL A 33 -5.78 -2.70 8.47
N ILE A 34 -5.72 -1.93 7.39
CA ILE A 34 -6.76 -0.99 7.01
C ILE A 34 -7.71 -1.67 6.01
N ARG A 35 -8.98 -1.81 6.40
CA ARG A 35 -10.03 -2.31 5.51
C ARG A 35 -10.47 -1.23 4.50
N PRO A 36 -10.93 -1.61 3.29
CA PRO A 36 -11.57 -0.66 2.39
C PRO A 36 -12.80 -0.02 3.04
N SER A 37 -13.05 1.26 2.76
CA SER A 37 -14.22 2.00 3.27
C SER A 37 -15.51 1.50 2.66
N ARG A 38 -15.46 1.00 1.41
CA ARG A 38 -16.60 0.45 0.68
C ARG A 38 -16.21 -0.84 -0.04
N MET A 39 -17.16 -1.78 -0.08
CA MET A 39 -17.06 -3.00 -0.87
C MET A 39 -18.17 -2.98 -1.93
N MET A 40 -17.81 -2.81 -3.19
CA MET A 40 -18.77 -2.86 -4.31
C MET A 40 -18.94 -4.32 -4.76
N ILE A 41 -20.15 -4.85 -4.63
CA ILE A 41 -20.49 -6.22 -5.02
C ILE A 41 -21.24 -6.18 -6.34
N THR A 42 -20.75 -6.91 -7.33
CA THR A 42 -21.41 -7.13 -8.62
C THR A 42 -21.73 -8.61 -8.79
N LYS A 43 -22.39 -8.99 -9.88
CA LYS A 43 -22.67 -10.40 -10.20
C LYS A 43 -21.40 -11.26 -10.36
N HIS A 44 -20.27 -10.65 -10.74
CA HIS A 44 -19.06 -11.37 -11.17
C HIS A 44 -17.80 -11.02 -10.38
N ALA A 45 -17.88 -10.04 -9.48
CA ALA A 45 -16.71 -9.53 -8.78
C ALA A 45 -17.11 -8.73 -7.53
N VAL A 46 -16.19 -8.73 -6.57
CA VAL A 46 -16.22 -7.86 -5.40
C VAL A 46 -15.01 -6.93 -5.48
N PHE A 47 -15.26 -5.64 -5.44
CA PHE A 47 -14.23 -4.61 -5.51
C PHE A 47 -14.08 -3.93 -4.15
N SER A 48 -12.88 -4.00 -3.59
CA SER A 48 -12.48 -3.14 -2.47
C SER A 48 -12.29 -1.72 -2.99
N CYS A 49 -12.88 -0.74 -2.30
CA CYS A 49 -12.76 0.67 -2.62
C CYS A 49 -12.20 1.41 -1.40
N PHE A 50 -11.05 2.06 -1.57
CA PHE A 50 -10.37 2.83 -0.52
C PHE A 50 -10.73 4.31 -0.67
N ASP A 51 -12.04 4.60 -0.71
CA ASP A 51 -12.55 5.93 -1.05
C ASP A 51 -12.08 7.01 -0.07
N ASN A 52 -11.66 6.67 1.15
CA ASN A 52 -11.11 7.63 2.12
C ASN A 52 -9.64 8.02 1.85
N PHE A 53 -8.97 7.27 0.97
CA PHE A 53 -7.56 7.44 0.68
C PHE A 53 -7.29 7.78 -0.78
N VAL A 54 -8.17 7.39 -1.71
CA VAL A 54 -7.97 7.65 -3.14
C VAL A 54 -9.32 7.96 -3.77
N PRO A 55 -9.44 9.05 -4.55
CA PRO A 55 -10.65 9.28 -5.34
C PRO A 55 -10.85 8.12 -6.32
N GLY A 56 -12.09 7.73 -6.56
CA GLY A 56 -12.35 6.69 -7.56
C GLY A 56 -13.81 6.59 -7.98
N ASP A 57 -14.04 5.77 -8.99
CA ASP A 57 -15.38 5.52 -9.50
C ASP A 57 -16.18 4.52 -8.62
N LYS A 58 -17.37 4.13 -9.11
CA LYS A 58 -18.22 3.14 -8.43
C LYS A 58 -17.55 1.77 -8.22
N TYR A 59 -16.51 1.41 -8.97
CA TYR A 59 -15.73 0.17 -8.83
C TYR A 59 -14.40 0.37 -8.09
N GLY A 60 -14.13 1.60 -7.65
CA GLY A 60 -12.87 1.97 -7.02
C GLY A 60 -11.71 2.00 -8.01
N THR A 61 -11.96 2.30 -9.28
CA THR A 61 -10.88 2.69 -10.22
C THR A 61 -10.27 3.99 -9.71
N PRO A 62 -8.96 4.05 -9.42
CA PRO A 62 -8.35 5.24 -8.85
C PRO A 62 -8.29 6.39 -9.87
N SER A 63 -8.56 7.60 -9.39
CA SER A 63 -8.39 8.87 -10.07
C SER A 63 -7.48 9.75 -9.22
N PHE A 64 -6.17 9.58 -9.37
CA PHE A 64 -5.19 10.29 -8.54
C PHE A 64 -5.28 11.80 -8.71
N CYS A 65 -5.07 12.54 -7.62
CA CYS A 65 -5.02 14.00 -7.62
C CYS A 65 -3.86 14.49 -6.72
N PRO A 66 -3.39 15.75 -6.89
CA PRO A 66 -2.28 16.26 -6.08
C PRO A 66 -2.51 16.25 -4.56
N MET A 67 -3.77 16.38 -4.12
CA MET A 67 -4.11 16.46 -2.70
C MET A 67 -5.49 15.90 -2.42
N TYR A 68 -5.56 14.75 -1.72
CA TYR A 68 -6.80 14.14 -1.26
C TYR A 68 -6.90 14.05 0.27
N MET A 69 -5.92 14.61 0.99
CA MET A 69 -5.79 14.51 2.45
C MET A 69 -5.62 13.06 2.94
N ALA A 70 -5.10 12.17 2.08
CA ALA A 70 -4.91 10.76 2.37
C ALA A 70 -3.86 10.55 3.48
N LEU A 71 -2.74 11.28 3.44
CA LEU A 71 -1.72 11.22 4.50
C LEU A 71 -2.25 11.76 5.84
N LYS A 72 -3.04 12.83 5.79
CA LYS A 72 -3.72 13.39 6.96
C LYS A 72 -4.73 12.41 7.55
N HIS A 73 -5.49 11.74 6.69
CA HIS A 73 -6.41 10.68 7.11
C HIS A 73 -5.65 9.52 7.77
N LEU A 74 -4.52 9.08 7.19
CA LEU A 74 -3.68 8.03 7.77
C LEU A 74 -3.18 8.42 9.18
N ARG A 75 -2.60 9.62 9.32
CA ARG A 75 -2.09 10.13 10.61
C ARG A 75 -3.20 10.12 11.66
N ASN A 76 -4.37 10.68 11.32
CA ASN A 76 -5.50 10.76 12.25
C ASN A 76 -6.03 9.37 12.63
N LEU A 77 -6.11 8.45 11.67
CA LEU A 77 -6.54 7.07 11.94
C LEU A 77 -5.60 6.39 12.94
N LEU A 78 -4.29 6.52 12.76
CA LEU A 78 -3.29 5.94 13.67
C LEU A 78 -3.37 6.57 15.06
N LEU A 79 -3.49 7.90 15.16
CA LEU A 79 -3.68 8.60 16.44
C LEU A 79 -4.92 8.10 17.17
N CYS A 80 -6.07 8.02 16.49
CA CYS A 80 -7.30 7.51 17.08
C CYS A 80 -7.16 6.06 17.55
N CYS A 81 -6.49 5.20 16.77
CA CYS A 81 -6.25 3.81 17.16
C CYS A 81 -5.37 3.71 18.42
N LEU A 82 -4.29 4.49 18.50
CA LEU A 82 -3.40 4.47 19.66
C LEU A 82 -4.11 5.00 20.91
N GLU A 83 -4.86 6.09 20.80
CA GLU A 83 -5.67 6.60 21.91
C GLU A 83 -6.69 5.56 22.39
N HIS A 84 -7.34 4.86 21.45
CA HIS A 84 -8.26 3.78 21.81
C HIS A 84 -7.55 2.64 22.56
N ILE A 85 -6.35 2.23 22.12
CA ILE A 85 -5.57 1.19 22.81
C ILE A 85 -5.19 1.65 24.23
N LYS A 86 -4.80 2.91 24.42
CA LYS A 86 -4.52 3.48 25.76
C LYS A 86 -5.74 3.38 26.67
N THR A 87 -6.94 3.70 26.16
CA THR A 87 -8.19 3.58 26.95
C THR A 87 -8.52 2.14 27.36
N LEU A 88 -8.05 1.13 26.61
CA LEU A 88 -8.26 -0.28 26.93
C LEU A 88 -7.23 -0.81 27.94
N LYS A 89 -6.02 -0.23 27.98
CA LYS A 89 -4.86 -0.70 28.76
C LYS A 89 -4.59 0.12 30.03
N ILE A 90 -5.62 0.42 30.82
CA ILE A 90 -5.62 1.37 31.96
C ILE A 90 -4.51 1.17 33.05
N VAL A 91 -3.63 0.15 32.99
CA VAL A 91 -2.69 -0.21 34.09
C VAL A 91 -1.20 -0.34 33.70
N GLU A 92 -0.77 -0.18 32.44
CA GLU A 92 0.66 -0.24 32.09
C GLU A 92 1.15 1.05 31.41
N ASP A 93 2.41 1.43 31.64
CA ASP A 93 3.07 2.68 31.25
C ASP A 93 2.83 3.03 29.75
N THR A 94 1.75 3.78 29.50
CA THR A 94 1.21 4.10 28.17
C THR A 94 1.99 5.20 27.45
N ASN A 95 3.01 5.77 28.11
CA ASN A 95 3.91 6.77 27.51
C ASN A 95 4.75 6.21 26.34
N SER A 96 4.79 4.89 26.16
CA SER A 96 5.55 4.23 25.09
C SER A 96 4.92 4.32 23.69
N TYR A 97 3.64 4.66 23.57
CA TYR A 97 2.94 4.69 22.27
C TYR A 97 2.83 6.12 21.72
N ASN A 98 3.95 6.67 21.23
CA ASN A 98 3.98 7.95 20.53
C ASN A 98 4.21 7.76 19.02
N ILE A 99 3.15 7.95 18.22
CA ILE A 99 3.25 7.85 16.77
C ILE A 99 4.24 8.86 16.19
N GLU A 100 4.40 10.03 16.83
CA GLU A 100 5.24 11.11 16.32
C GLU A 100 6.74 10.82 16.44
N ALA A 101 7.11 9.73 17.12
CA ALA A 101 8.47 9.24 17.25
C ALA A 101 8.66 7.80 16.74
N THR A 102 7.62 7.18 16.17
CA THR A 102 7.66 5.77 15.75
C THR A 102 7.87 5.68 14.25
N ASN A 103 8.88 4.92 13.82
CA ASN A 103 9.10 4.65 12.40
C ASN A 103 7.92 3.86 11.80
N LEU A 104 7.54 4.22 10.58
CA LEU A 104 6.42 3.62 9.86
C LEU A 104 6.90 2.87 8.62
N SER A 105 6.30 1.69 8.42
CA SER A 105 6.37 0.95 7.17
C SER A 105 4.96 0.88 6.59
N LEU A 106 4.80 1.29 5.32
CA LEU A 106 3.51 1.31 4.64
C LEU A 106 3.47 0.19 3.60
N MET A 107 2.39 -0.60 3.60
CA MET A 107 2.25 -1.74 2.71
C MET A 107 0.93 -1.69 1.96
N GLY A 108 0.99 -1.70 0.64
CA GLY A 108 -0.16 -1.74 -0.25
C GLY A 108 -0.20 -3.08 -0.97
N PHE A 109 -1.23 -3.89 -0.72
CA PHE A 109 -1.45 -5.14 -1.45
C PHE A 109 -2.56 -4.99 -2.48
N SER A 110 -2.35 -5.50 -3.70
CA SER A 110 -3.34 -5.49 -4.77
C SER A 110 -3.84 -4.07 -5.05
N LYS A 111 -5.13 -3.78 -4.86
CA LYS A 111 -5.67 -2.42 -5.00
C LYS A 111 -5.21 -1.46 -3.90
N GLY A 112 -4.69 -1.96 -2.78
CA GLY A 112 -4.05 -1.14 -1.75
C GLY A 112 -2.81 -0.40 -2.27
N CYS A 113 -2.14 -0.89 -3.33
CA CYS A 113 -1.08 -0.14 -4.02
C CYS A 113 -1.58 1.22 -4.57
N ALA A 114 -2.86 1.35 -4.90
CA ALA A 114 -3.41 2.64 -5.34
C ALA A 114 -3.37 3.68 -4.20
N VAL A 115 -3.50 3.26 -2.94
CA VAL A 115 -3.34 4.17 -1.80
C VAL A 115 -1.91 4.70 -1.72
N LEU A 116 -0.92 3.82 -1.89
CA LEU A 116 0.49 4.24 -1.93
C LEU A 116 0.76 5.18 -3.09
N ASN A 117 0.18 4.90 -4.27
CA ASN A 117 0.29 5.78 -5.43
C ASN A 117 -0.29 7.18 -5.14
N GLN A 118 -1.43 7.28 -4.45
CA GLN A 118 -1.97 8.57 -4.03
C GLN A 118 -1.06 9.30 -3.02
N PHE A 119 -0.39 8.57 -2.11
CA PHE A 119 0.62 9.17 -1.24
C PHE A 119 1.78 9.77 -2.04
N LEU A 120 2.20 9.18 -3.17
CA LEU A 120 3.24 9.78 -4.02
C LEU A 120 2.84 11.17 -4.54
N TYR A 121 1.58 11.35 -4.95
CA TYR A 121 1.06 12.67 -5.34
C TYR A 121 1.09 13.66 -4.18
N GLU A 122 0.67 13.22 -2.99
CA GLU A 122 0.67 14.11 -1.82
C GLU A 122 2.09 14.44 -1.32
N PHE A 123 3.03 13.49 -1.39
CA PHE A 123 4.45 13.78 -1.13
C PHE A 123 4.99 14.85 -2.07
N HIS A 124 4.63 14.76 -3.36
CA HIS A 124 4.99 15.78 -4.33
C HIS A 124 4.37 17.14 -3.99
N TYR A 125 3.09 17.18 -3.62
CA TYR A 125 2.45 18.41 -3.14
C TYR A 125 3.15 19.00 -1.91
N TYR A 126 3.45 18.19 -0.90
CA TYR A 126 4.08 18.66 0.34
C TYR A 126 5.55 19.06 0.15
N ASN A 127 6.27 18.46 -0.81
CA ASN A 127 7.59 18.92 -1.21
C ASN A 127 7.57 20.38 -1.69
N ASP A 128 6.53 20.77 -2.42
CA ASP A 128 6.41 22.13 -2.99
C ASP A 128 5.70 23.11 -2.03
N ASN A 129 5.14 22.59 -0.93
CA ASN A 129 4.33 23.34 0.03
C ASN A 129 4.75 23.03 1.49
N SER A 130 6.06 22.91 1.74
CA SER A 130 6.62 22.47 3.04
C SER A 130 6.16 23.30 4.24
N ASP A 131 5.82 24.56 4.02
CA ASP A 131 5.51 25.47 5.13
C ASP A 131 4.03 25.42 5.55
N LYS A 132 3.19 24.68 4.82
CA LYS A 132 1.73 24.68 5.04
C LYS A 132 1.25 23.73 6.13
N ASP A 133 1.96 22.65 6.42
CA ASP A 133 1.51 21.62 7.38
C ASP A 133 2.70 20.89 8.03
N THR A 134 3.25 21.49 9.09
CA THR A 134 4.41 20.96 9.83
C THR A 134 4.14 19.57 10.40
N ASP A 135 2.92 19.31 10.87
CA ASP A 135 2.53 18.02 11.44
C ASP A 135 2.62 16.91 10.40
N ILE A 136 2.09 17.15 9.19
CA ILE A 136 2.16 16.16 8.11
C ILE A 136 3.58 16.00 7.61
N ASN A 137 4.37 17.07 7.51
CA ASN A 137 5.78 16.95 7.13
C ASN A 137 6.60 16.16 8.14
N ASN A 138 6.32 16.31 9.43
CA ASN A 138 6.94 15.48 10.47
C ASN A 138 6.47 14.02 10.37
N PHE A 139 5.18 13.79 10.10
CA PHE A 139 4.64 12.46 9.87
C PHE A 139 5.28 11.75 8.67
N ILE A 140 5.49 12.45 7.54
CA ILE A 140 6.15 11.90 6.35
C ILE A 140 7.57 11.43 6.68
N LYS A 141 8.33 12.18 7.50
CA LYS A 141 9.70 11.80 7.90
C LYS A 141 9.78 10.50 8.69
N LEU A 142 8.68 10.06 9.29
CA LEU A 142 8.61 8.80 10.04
C LEU A 142 8.46 7.59 9.12
N ILE A 143 8.00 7.76 7.89
CA ILE A 143 7.88 6.68 6.90
C ILE A 143 9.30 6.30 6.45
N LYS A 144 9.70 5.06 6.72
CA LYS A 144 11.03 4.51 6.38
C LYS A 144 10.97 3.53 5.23
N ASP A 145 9.89 2.77 5.14
CA ASP A 145 9.73 1.71 4.15
C ASP A 145 8.35 1.79 3.49
N MET A 146 8.31 1.55 2.18
CA MET A 146 7.07 1.44 1.40
C MET A 146 7.09 0.19 0.52
N TRP A 147 6.03 -0.61 0.62
CA TRP A 147 5.94 -1.94 0.02
C TRP A 147 4.76 -2.01 -0.95
N TRP A 148 5.05 -2.14 -2.24
CA TRP A 148 4.05 -2.42 -3.27
C TRP A 148 4.00 -3.94 -3.50
N LEU A 149 2.90 -4.56 -3.05
CA LEU A 149 2.69 -6.01 -3.16
C LEU A 149 1.67 -6.33 -4.26
N ASP A 150 2.21 -6.79 -5.39
CA ASP A 150 1.52 -7.27 -6.59
C ASP A 150 0.40 -6.34 -7.07
N GLY A 151 0.75 -5.06 -7.16
CA GLY A 151 -0.15 -3.94 -7.43
C GLY A 151 -0.99 -4.12 -8.69
N GLY A 152 -2.28 -3.84 -8.56
CA GLY A 152 -3.22 -3.90 -9.66
C GLY A 152 -4.59 -3.32 -9.31
N HIS A 153 -5.26 -2.75 -10.32
CA HIS A 153 -6.63 -2.29 -10.22
C HIS A 153 -7.35 -2.46 -11.55
N ASN A 154 -8.64 -2.10 -11.59
CA ASN A 154 -9.51 -2.28 -12.75
C ASN A 154 -9.46 -1.10 -13.75
N GLY A 155 -8.41 -0.26 -13.67
CA GLY A 155 -8.17 0.84 -14.60
C GLY A 155 -7.09 0.49 -15.61
N SER A 156 -6.92 1.33 -16.64
CA SER A 156 -6.04 1.06 -17.79
C SER A 156 -4.67 1.75 -17.74
N LYS A 157 -4.37 2.46 -16.66
CA LYS A 157 -3.11 3.20 -16.47
C LYS A 157 -2.88 3.53 -15.00
N ASN A 158 -1.68 3.99 -14.67
CA ASN A 158 -1.26 4.45 -13.35
C ASN A 158 -1.40 3.35 -12.28
N THR A 159 -1.25 2.09 -12.68
CA THR A 159 -1.08 0.99 -11.73
C THR A 159 0.24 1.16 -10.99
N TRP A 160 1.25 1.67 -11.69
CA TRP A 160 2.48 2.22 -11.11
C TRP A 160 2.67 3.65 -11.61
N ILE A 161 3.12 4.56 -10.74
CA ILE A 161 3.31 5.96 -11.12
C ILE A 161 4.59 6.09 -11.94
N THR A 162 4.51 6.76 -13.09
CA THR A 162 5.64 6.95 -14.01
C THR A 162 6.01 8.41 -14.22
N ASP A 163 5.26 9.32 -13.60
CA ASP A 163 5.50 10.76 -13.65
C ASP A 163 6.84 11.10 -12.98
N GLN A 164 7.74 11.74 -13.73
CA GLN A 164 9.11 11.99 -13.29
C GLN A 164 9.19 13.00 -12.15
N ASP A 165 8.33 14.02 -12.11
CA ASP A 165 8.39 15.05 -11.08
C ASP A 165 7.87 14.52 -9.75
N ILE A 166 6.83 13.67 -9.79
CA ILE A 166 6.35 12.94 -8.62
C ILE A 166 7.43 12.01 -8.06
N LEU A 167 8.07 11.21 -8.93
CA LEU A 167 9.11 10.28 -8.50
C LEU A 167 10.37 11.00 -7.99
N ARG A 168 10.72 12.17 -8.54
CA ARG A 168 11.81 13.01 -8.01
C ARG A 168 11.50 13.51 -6.59
N SER A 169 10.27 13.96 -6.33
CA SER A 169 9.87 14.37 -4.98
C SER A 169 9.92 13.20 -4.00
N PHE A 170 9.45 12.02 -4.42
CA PHE A 170 9.56 10.81 -3.62
C PHE A 170 11.02 10.40 -3.32
N ALA A 171 11.91 10.48 -4.30
CA ALA A 171 13.32 10.11 -4.14
C ALA A 171 14.03 10.95 -3.06
N LYS A 172 13.67 12.23 -2.89
CA LYS A 172 14.22 13.10 -1.85
C LYS A 172 13.92 12.62 -0.42
N LEU A 173 12.83 11.86 -0.23
CA LEU A 173 12.42 11.35 1.08
C LEU A 173 13.31 10.21 1.59
N LYS A 174 14.09 9.57 0.71
CA LYS A 174 14.97 8.43 1.05
C LYS A 174 14.25 7.28 1.74
N ILE A 175 13.01 7.01 1.31
CA ILE A 175 12.20 5.87 1.75
C ILE A 175 12.69 4.61 1.03
N ASN A 176 12.95 3.54 1.77
CA ASN A 176 13.25 2.23 1.19
C ASN A 176 12.01 1.72 0.46
N THR A 177 12.21 1.28 -0.79
CA THR A 177 11.13 0.87 -1.67
C THR A 177 11.23 -0.61 -1.95
N HIS A 178 10.18 -1.35 -1.62
CA HIS A 178 10.09 -2.79 -1.84
C HIS A 178 9.01 -3.09 -2.86
N ILE A 179 9.40 -3.70 -3.97
CA ILE A 179 8.54 -4.02 -5.10
C ILE A 179 8.42 -5.54 -5.18
N HIS A 180 7.26 -6.07 -4.80
CA HIS A 180 6.95 -7.48 -4.89
C HIS A 180 5.94 -7.68 -6.00
N VAL A 181 6.27 -8.49 -7.00
CA VAL A 181 5.39 -8.76 -8.13
C VAL A 181 5.28 -10.25 -8.40
N THR A 182 4.19 -10.67 -9.02
CA THR A 182 3.97 -12.06 -9.44
C THR A 182 3.66 -12.13 -10.94
N PRO A 183 3.78 -13.31 -11.57
CA PRO A 183 3.28 -13.54 -12.92
C PRO A 183 1.82 -13.14 -13.13
N TYR A 184 1.00 -13.08 -12.07
CA TYR A 184 -0.41 -12.66 -12.17
C TYR A 184 -0.58 -11.30 -12.81
N GLN A 185 0.25 -10.32 -12.41
CA GLN A 185 0.26 -8.98 -13.00
C GLN A 185 1.28 -8.87 -14.14
N MET A 186 2.49 -9.42 -13.95
CA MET A 186 3.61 -9.20 -14.88
C MET A 186 3.45 -9.91 -16.23
N GLN A 187 2.67 -10.98 -16.29
CA GLN A 187 2.40 -11.74 -17.52
C GLN A 187 0.95 -11.56 -18.00
N ASP A 188 0.27 -10.48 -17.56
CA ASP A 188 -1.08 -10.21 -18.01
C ASP A 188 -1.12 -9.57 -19.41
N HIS A 189 -1.31 -10.40 -20.44
CA HIS A 189 -1.44 -9.93 -21.82
C HIS A 189 -2.64 -9.01 -22.07
N HIS A 190 -3.68 -9.07 -21.23
CA HIS A 190 -4.83 -8.16 -21.34
C HIS A 190 -4.58 -6.82 -20.64
N ARG A 191 -3.60 -6.77 -19.74
CA ARG A 191 -3.24 -5.58 -18.96
C ARG A 191 -1.74 -5.30 -19.06
N PRO A 192 -1.17 -5.17 -20.28
CA PRO A 192 0.27 -5.10 -20.49
C PRO A 192 0.91 -3.85 -19.86
N TRP A 193 0.14 -2.79 -19.66
CA TRP A 193 0.61 -1.55 -19.01
C TRP A 193 1.13 -1.81 -17.60
N ILE A 194 0.62 -2.80 -16.86
CA ILE A 194 1.05 -3.04 -15.48
C ILE A 194 2.56 -3.36 -15.43
N ARG A 195 3.04 -4.24 -16.31
CA ARG A 195 4.47 -4.55 -16.42
C ARG A 195 5.27 -3.37 -16.94
N ILE A 196 4.75 -2.65 -17.94
CA ILE A 196 5.44 -1.52 -18.56
C ILE A 196 5.65 -0.39 -17.54
N GLU A 197 4.60 -0.04 -16.80
CA GLU A 197 4.62 0.97 -15.75
C GLU A 197 5.50 0.54 -14.57
N GLU A 198 5.43 -0.72 -14.14
CA GLU A 198 6.26 -1.25 -13.06
C GLU A 198 7.75 -1.18 -13.41
N ASN A 199 8.13 -1.65 -14.60
CA ASN A 199 9.52 -1.56 -15.07
C ASN A 199 10.00 -0.10 -15.09
N SER A 200 9.17 0.82 -15.60
CA SER A 200 9.49 2.25 -15.64
C SER A 200 9.65 2.84 -14.24
N PHE A 201 8.74 2.51 -13.31
CA PHE A 201 8.81 2.94 -11.91
C PHE A 201 10.09 2.43 -11.24
N ASN A 202 10.36 1.13 -11.29
CA ASN A 202 11.56 0.51 -10.71
C ASN A 202 12.86 1.10 -11.29
N GLU A 203 12.98 1.20 -12.61
CA GLU A 203 14.17 1.74 -13.26
C GLU A 203 14.38 3.22 -12.95
N THR A 204 13.31 4.01 -12.95
CA THR A 204 13.37 5.45 -12.65
C THR A 204 13.84 5.68 -11.22
N LEU A 205 13.26 4.98 -10.24
CA LEU A 205 13.66 5.11 -8.84
C LEU A 205 15.11 4.69 -8.61
N ARG A 206 15.57 3.60 -9.22
CA ARG A 206 16.98 3.18 -9.15
C ARG A 206 17.92 4.23 -9.76
N LYS A 207 17.57 4.80 -10.92
CA LYS A 207 18.34 5.89 -11.54
C LYS A 207 18.40 7.14 -10.66
N MET A 208 17.36 7.40 -9.87
CA MET A 208 17.31 8.50 -8.90
C MET A 208 18.02 8.18 -7.57
N GLY A 209 18.64 7.01 -7.44
CA GLY A 209 19.40 6.60 -6.24
C GLY A 209 18.54 6.15 -5.06
N VAL A 210 17.26 5.83 -5.29
CA VAL A 210 16.40 5.25 -4.24
C VAL A 210 16.84 3.81 -3.95
N SER A 211 16.83 3.43 -2.67
CA SER A 211 17.03 2.04 -2.26
C SER A 211 15.82 1.21 -2.68
N VAL A 212 15.95 0.49 -3.80
CA VAL A 212 14.87 -0.37 -4.34
C VAL A 212 15.26 -1.84 -4.21
N GLU A 213 14.44 -2.60 -3.52
CA GLU A 213 14.43 -4.06 -3.54
C GLU A 213 13.29 -4.52 -4.45
N ARG A 214 13.58 -5.36 -5.44
CA ARG A 214 12.56 -5.88 -6.36
C ARG A 214 12.61 -7.39 -6.40
N THR A 215 11.47 -8.02 -6.11
CA THR A 215 11.32 -9.48 -6.10
C THR A 215 10.19 -9.92 -7.01
N LEU A 216 10.52 -10.80 -7.97
CA LEU A 216 9.53 -11.55 -8.76
C LEU A 216 9.23 -12.88 -8.07
N HIS A 217 8.11 -12.95 -7.37
CA HIS A 217 7.64 -14.15 -6.68
C HIS A 217 7.10 -15.16 -7.68
N PHE A 218 7.42 -16.43 -7.48
CA PHE A 218 6.90 -17.55 -8.27
C PHE A 218 7.15 -17.42 -9.79
N GLY A 219 8.27 -16.82 -10.20
CA GLY A 219 8.56 -16.53 -11.62
C GLY A 219 8.58 -17.76 -12.55
N ASN A 220 8.75 -18.97 -11.98
CA ASN A 220 8.70 -20.24 -12.70
C ASN A 220 7.27 -20.82 -12.85
N LYS A 221 6.25 -20.20 -12.24
CA LYS A 221 4.85 -20.64 -12.31
C LYS A 221 4.07 -19.81 -13.33
N THR A 222 2.99 -20.40 -13.83
CA THR A 222 2.03 -19.68 -14.67
C THR A 222 1.26 -18.64 -13.85
N ARG A 223 0.78 -17.58 -14.52
CA ARG A 223 -0.06 -16.55 -13.88
C ARG A 223 -1.26 -17.19 -13.19
N SER A 224 -1.48 -16.86 -11.92
CA SER A 224 -2.64 -17.34 -11.18
C SER A 224 -3.08 -16.33 -10.12
N LEU A 225 -4.39 -16.28 -9.84
CA LEU A 225 -4.89 -15.47 -8.73
C LEU A 225 -4.43 -16.04 -7.37
N SER A 226 -4.08 -17.33 -7.30
CA SER A 226 -3.49 -17.90 -6.09
C SER A 226 -2.10 -17.33 -5.80
N SER A 227 -1.23 -17.20 -6.82
CA SER A 227 0.10 -16.61 -6.63
C SER A 227 0.01 -15.14 -6.23
N HIS A 228 -0.97 -14.41 -6.74
CA HIS A 228 -1.26 -13.03 -6.33
C HIS A 228 -1.44 -12.92 -4.81
N PHE A 229 -2.27 -13.77 -4.21
CA PHE A 229 -2.47 -13.74 -2.76
C PHE A 229 -1.30 -14.31 -1.96
N ASN A 230 -0.62 -15.35 -2.48
CA ASN A 230 0.52 -15.97 -1.79
C ASN A 230 1.69 -15.00 -1.55
N VAL A 231 1.77 -13.88 -2.26
CA VAL A 231 2.78 -12.84 -1.98
C VAL A 231 2.73 -12.37 -0.51
N LEU A 232 1.56 -12.41 0.13
CA LEU A 232 1.36 -12.02 1.52
C LEU A 232 2.03 -12.96 2.53
N THR A 233 2.40 -14.18 2.14
CA THR A 233 3.09 -15.16 2.99
C THR A 233 4.59 -15.26 2.72
N ASP A 234 5.08 -14.65 1.64
CA ASP A 234 6.46 -14.81 1.16
C ASP A 234 7.23 -13.48 1.12
N ILE A 235 6.79 -12.48 1.89
CA ILE A 235 7.42 -11.14 1.89
C ILE A 235 8.86 -11.22 2.42
N ASN A 236 9.06 -11.95 3.53
CA ASN A 236 10.37 -12.09 4.19
C ASN A 236 11.14 -13.37 3.82
N ASN A 237 10.59 -14.23 2.94
CA ASN A 237 11.22 -15.50 2.56
C ASN A 237 12.20 -15.36 1.37
N VAL A 238 12.53 -14.14 0.98
CA VAL A 238 13.44 -13.85 -0.14
C VAL A 238 14.86 -13.78 0.42
N GLN A 239 15.47 -14.96 0.59
CA GLN A 239 16.92 -15.13 0.74
C GLN A 239 17.59 -15.20 -0.63
#